data_AF-A0A9X3MYV9-F1
#
_entry.id   AF-A0A9X3MYV9-F1
#
_cell.length_a   1.000
_cell.length_b   1.000
_cell.length_c   1.000
_cell.angle_alpha   90.00
_cell.angle_beta   90.00
_cell.angle_gamma   90.00
#
_symmetry.space_group_name_H-M   'P 1'
#
loop_
_entity.id
_entity.type
_entity.pdbx_description
1 polymer ?
#
loop_
_entity_poly.entity_id
_entity_poly.type
_entity_poly.pdbx_seq_one_letter_code
_entity_poly.pdbx_strand_id
1 'polypeptide(L)' 'MLSLRLSEAALSNLSDTLKEGKERWVEVESSDGAVLVDVGQVVYLRVESDDQRIGF' A
#
# COMPACT_ATOMS: atom_id res chain seq x y z
N MET A 1 2.49 -10.23 9.87
CA MET A 1 1.79 -9.87 8.61
C MET A 1 1.19 -8.49 8.84
N LEU A 2 1.55 -7.51 8.01
CA LEU A 2 1.00 -6.15 8.07
C LEU A 2 -0.10 -6.02 7.02
N SER A 3 -1.26 -5.51 7.41
CA SER A 3 -2.37 -5.21 6.52
C SER A 3 -2.76 -3.75 6.73
N LEU A 4 -2.85 -2.99 5.64
CA LEU A 4 -3.21 -1.57 5.65
C LEU A 4 -4.42 -1.36 4.75
N ARG A 5 -5.40 -0.60 5.24
CA ARG A 5 -6.48 -0.07 4.40
C ARG A 5 -6.03 1.25 3.84
N LEU A 6 -5.86 1.29 2.52
CA LEU A 6 -5.31 2.43 1.80
C LEU A 6 -6.36 2.93 0.80
N SER A 7 -6.34 4.25 0.55
CA SER A 7 -7.00 4.78 -0.64
C SER A 7 -6.27 4.30 -1.91
N GLU A 8 -6.95 4.34 -3.05
CA GLU A 8 -6.36 3.97 -4.33
C GLU A 8 -5.13 4.84 -4.67
N ALA A 9 -5.20 6.14 -4.36
CA ALA A 9 -4.08 7.07 -4.53
C ALA A 9 -2.88 6.70 -3.66
N ALA A 10 -3.11 6.37 -2.37
CA ALA A 10 -2.05 5.97 -1.45
C ALA A 10 -1.42 4.63 -1.86
N LEU A 11 -2.25 3.68 -2.33
CA LEU A 11 -1.77 2.40 -2.85
C LEU A 11 -0.92 2.59 -4.11
N SER A 12 -1.34 3.46 -5.04
CA SER A 12 -0.57 3.76 -6.26
C SER A 12 0.80 4.33 -5.91
N ASN A 13 0.84 5.33 -5.02
CA ASN A 13 2.09 5.95 -4.59
C ASN A 13 3.03 4.93 -3.94
N LEU A 14 2.54 4.17 -2.95
CA LEU A 14 3.33 3.12 -2.29
C LEU A 14 3.86 2.08 -3.29
N SER A 15 3.04 1.68 -4.26
CA SER A 15 3.43 0.72 -5.30
C SER A 15 4.54 1.26 -6.20
N ASP A 16 4.54 2.55 -6.50
CA ASP A 16 5.57 3.19 -7.32
C ASP A 16 6.86 3.37 -6.52
N THR A 17 6.80 3.79 -5.26
CA THR A 17 7.98 3.87 -4.39
C THR A 17 8.65 2.51 -4.20
N LEU A 18 7.85 1.44 -4.03
CA LEU A 18 8.37 0.07 -3.93
C LEU A 18 9.10 -0.38 -5.20
N LYS A 19 8.61 0.01 -6.39
CA LYS A 19 9.28 -0.29 -7.67
C LYS A 19 10.56 0.52 -7.85
N GLU A 20 10.58 1.77 -7.41
CA GLU A 20 11.77 2.62 -7.52
C GLU A 20 12.88 2.18 -6.57
N GLY A 21 12.54 1.71 -5.37
CA GLY A 21 13.49 1.15 -4.39
C GLY A 21 14.51 2.15 -3.83
N LYS A 22 14.26 3.47 -3.98
CA LYS A 22 15.20 4.54 -3.59
C LYS A 22 14.97 5.06 -2.18
N GLU A 23 13.70 5.16 -1.77
CA GLU A 23 13.33 5.63 -0.45
C GLU A 23 13.26 4.44 0.49
N ARG A 24 13.65 4.61 1.77
CA ARG A 24 13.59 3.52 2.76
C ARG A 24 12.34 3.60 3.62
N TRP A 25 11.97 4.79 4.08
CA TRP A 25 10.81 5.01 4.92
C TRP A 25 9.81 5.89 4.21
N VAL A 26 8.58 5.40 4.09
CA VAL A 26 7.48 6.11 3.43
C VAL A 26 6.36 6.28 4.44
N GLU A 27 5.86 7.50 4.59
CA GLU A 27 4.64 7.76 5.34
C GLU A 27 3.43 7.49 4.45
N VAL A 28 2.52 6.67 4.96
CA VAL A 28 1.31 6.25 4.25
C VAL A 28 0.11 6.59 5.11
N GLU A 29 -0.80 7.40 4.56
CA GLU A 29 -2.10 7.68 5.17
C GLU A 29 -2.99 6.42 5.03
N SER A 30 -3.31 5.79 6.16
CA SER A 30 -4.26 4.67 6.22
C SER A 30 -5.56 5.11 6.86
N SER A 31 -6.64 4.37 6.61
CA SER A 31 -7.94 4.57 7.29
C SER A 31 -7.85 4.50 8.82
N ASP A 32 -6.84 3.80 9.34
CA ASP A 32 -6.60 3.64 10.77
C ASP A 32 -5.58 4.67 11.34
N GLY A 33 -5.12 5.62 10.50
CA GLY A 33 -4.14 6.66 10.82
C GLY A 33 -2.84 6.56 9.99
N ALA A 34 -2.02 7.61 10.03
CA ALA A 34 -0.74 7.63 9.34
C ALA A 34 0.25 6.59 9.90
N VAL A 35 0.93 5.88 9.01
CA VAL A 35 1.92 4.85 9.36
C VAL A 35 3.22 5.04 8.57
N LEU A 36 4.36 4.75 9.20
CA LEU A 36 5.66 4.69 8.53
C LEU A 36 5.99 3.25 8.10
N VAL A 37 6.32 3.08 6.82
CA VAL A 37 6.62 1.77 6.21
C VAL A 37 8.08 1.72 5.76
N ASP A 38 8.87 0.74 6.24
CA ASP A 38 10.21 0.43 5.69
C ASP A 38 10.05 -0.36 4.39
N VAL A 39 10.05 0.34 3.25
CA VAL A 39 9.91 -0.28 1.92
C VAL A 39 11.12 -1.17 1.56
N GLY A 40 12.28 -0.95 2.18
CA GLY A 40 13.46 -1.80 2.02
C GLY A 40 13.34 -3.18 2.67
N GLN A 41 12.26 -3.44 3.42
CA GLN A 41 11.94 -4.72 4.02
C GLN A 41 10.72 -5.40 3.39
N VAL A 42 10.07 -4.76 2.41
CA VAL A 42 8.90 -5.32 1.74
C VAL A 42 9.34 -6.27 0.64
N VAL A 43 9.14 -7.57 0.88
CA VAL A 43 9.48 -8.64 -0.08
C VAL A 43 8.32 -9.06 -0.97
N TYR A 44 7.08 -8.74 -0.57
CA TYR A 44 5.86 -9.13 -1.26
C TYR A 44 4.71 -8.21 -0.86
N LEU A 45 3.89 -7.81 -1.85
CA LEU A 45 2.67 -7.04 -1.66
C LEU A 45 1.50 -7.79 -2.29
N ARG A 46 0.44 -8.01 -1.50
CA ARG A 46 -0.86 -8.50 -1.99
C ARG A 46 -1.87 -7.38 -1.85
N VAL A 47 -2.57 -7.10 -2.95
CA VAL A 47 -3.68 -6.14 -2.97
C VAL A 47 -4.97 -6.93 -3.09
N GLU A 48 -5.91 -6.65 -2.21
CA GLU A 48 -7.29 -7.12 -2.28
C GLU A 48 -8.18 -5.87 -2.39
N SER A 49 -9.02 -5.83 -3.42
CA SER A 49 -10.01 -4.77 -3.59
C SER A 49 -11.38 -5.28 -3.19
N ASP A 50 -12.14 -4.48 -2.45
CA ASP A 50 -13.53 -4.79 -2.06
C ASP A 50 -14.54 -4.63 -3.21
N ASP A 51 -14.08 -4.65 -4.48
CA ASP A 51 -14.96 -4.57 -5.64
C ASP A 51 -15.83 -5.84 -5.72
N GLN A 52 -17.02 -5.73 -5.13
CA GLN A 52 -18.12 -6.66 -5.32
C GLN A 52 -18.59 -6.51 -6.77
N ARG A 53 -17.99 -7.30 -7.67
CA ARG A 53 -18.48 -7.44 -9.05
C ARG A 53 -19.90 -8.02 -9.01
N ILE A 54 -20.91 -7.16 -9.06
CA ILE A 54 -22.27 -7.56 -9.43
C ILE A 54 -22.22 -7.85 -10.93
N GLY A 55 -22.10 -9.12 -11.29
CA GLY A 55 -22.13 -9.57 -12.67
C GLY A 55 -23.57 -9.51 -13.23
N PHE A 56 -23.69 -9.00 -14.45
CA PHE A 56 -24.80 -9.27 -15.36
C PHE A 56 -24.24 -10.05 -16.55
#